data_AF-A0A6I3FET8-F1
#
_entry.id   AF-A0A6I3FET8-F1
#
_cell.length_a   1.000
_cell.length_b   1.000
_cell.length_c   1.000
_cell.angle_alpha   90.00
_cell.angle_beta   90.00
_cell.angle_gamma   90.00
#
_symmetry.space_group_name_H-M   'P 1'
#
loop_
_entity.id
_entity.type
_entity.pdbx_description
1 polymer ?
#
loop_
_entity_poly.entity_id
_entity_poly.type
_entity_poly.pdbx_seq_one_letter_code
_entity_poly.pdbx_strand_id
1 'polypeptide(L)'
;FVLLTFSLTTTLVGGFMNTMPFLYALVPATGILIYIANVRRQTVADSIQHRRIQQLHRRTAGVSGTNLVEVITPKSSQEQWIPLSERELKGVVILPQGSASVRNAWQPAEVPAPTYVVAPKAIVPKRVIDLTTPGVWSDEQERLEREALAAASPSRDEIFDQQLADETVERLNQSKASNE
;
A
#
# COMPACT_ATOMS: atom_id res chain seq x y z
N PHE A 1 -26.40 16.68 5.96
CA PHE A 1 -26.13 17.13 7.34
C PHE A 1 -26.85 18.45 7.65
N VAL A 2 -26.65 19.52 6.88
CA VAL A 2 -27.26 20.86 7.12
C VAL A 2 -28.79 20.83 7.31
N LEU A 3 -29.52 20.10 6.46
CA LEU A 3 -30.98 19.95 6.61
C LEU A 3 -31.40 19.24 7.91
N LEU A 4 -30.61 18.25 8.35
CA LEU A 4 -30.87 17.49 9.58
C LEU A 4 -30.59 18.34 10.83
N THR A 5 -29.53 19.14 10.81
CA THR A 5 -29.21 20.05 11.92
C THR A 5 -30.17 21.23 11.97
N PHE A 6 -30.57 21.77 10.81
CA PHE A 6 -31.58 22.83 10.71
C PHE A 6 -32.95 22.34 11.21
N SER A 7 -33.38 21.15 10.80
CA SER A 7 -34.65 20.58 11.30
C SER A 7 -34.57 20.26 12.79
N LEU A 8 -33.46 19.72 13.31
CA LEU A 8 -33.29 19.50 14.75
C LEU A 8 -33.38 20.81 15.56
N THR A 9 -32.68 21.85 15.10
CA THR A 9 -32.68 23.16 15.78
C THR A 9 -34.05 23.83 15.71
N THR A 10 -34.72 23.78 14.55
CA THR A 10 -36.08 24.32 14.38
C THR A 10 -37.08 23.61 15.30
N THR A 11 -37.02 22.27 15.38
CA THR A 11 -37.93 21.51 16.25
C THR A 11 -37.63 21.72 17.74
N LEU A 12 -36.36 21.89 18.12
CA LEU A 12 -35.99 22.26 19.49
C LEU A 12 -36.54 23.63 19.88
N VAL A 13 -36.36 24.64 19.02
CA VAL A 13 -36.89 25.99 19.24
C VAL A 13 -38.42 25.95 19.35
N GLY A 14 -39.10 25.22 18.47
CA GLY A 14 -40.55 25.04 18.54
C GLY A 14 -41.03 24.32 19.83
N GLY A 15 -40.21 23.43 20.39
CA GLY A 15 -40.44 22.81 21.70
C GLY A 15 -40.33 23.81 22.86
N PHE A 16 -39.27 24.64 22.86
CA PHE A 16 -39.10 25.68 23.88
C PHE A 16 -40.18 26.76 23.82
N MET A 17 -40.63 27.12 22.62
CA MET A 17 -41.73 28.07 22.42
C MET A 17 -43.12 27.44 22.70
N ASN A 18 -43.16 26.17 23.09
CA ASN A 18 -44.39 25.40 23.37
C ASN A 18 -45.36 25.35 22.16
N THR A 19 -44.87 25.58 20.94
CA THR A 19 -45.64 25.55 19.69
C THR A 19 -45.75 24.14 19.11
N MET A 20 -44.80 23.27 19.44
CA MET A 20 -44.74 21.88 18.98
C MET A 20 -44.26 20.95 20.11
N PRO A 21 -44.79 19.73 20.25
CA PRO A 21 -44.28 18.71 21.16
C PRO A 21 -42.80 18.37 20.91
N PHE A 22 -42.02 18.23 21.98
CA PHE A 22 -40.61 17.79 21.91
C PHE A 22 -40.43 16.42 21.23
N LEU A 23 -41.48 15.60 21.18
CA LEU A 23 -41.46 14.28 20.52
C LEU A 23 -41.04 14.38 19.05
N TYR A 24 -41.39 15.47 18.35
CA TYR A 24 -41.01 15.64 16.96
C TYR A 24 -39.50 15.81 16.75
N ALA A 25 -38.72 16.17 17.78
CA ALA A 25 -37.26 16.26 17.69
C ALA A 25 -36.61 14.88 17.51
N LEU A 26 -37.31 13.78 17.82
CA LEU A 26 -36.81 12.43 17.61
C LEU A 26 -36.57 12.10 16.13
N VAL A 27 -37.39 12.64 15.22
CA VAL A 27 -37.26 12.37 13.78
C VAL A 27 -35.91 12.90 13.22
N PRO A 28 -35.57 14.19 13.36
CA PRO A 28 -34.27 14.67 12.92
C PRO A 28 -33.11 14.09 13.75
N ALA A 29 -33.30 13.81 15.05
CA ALA A 29 -32.27 13.19 15.88
C ALA A 29 -31.89 11.78 15.41
N THR A 30 -32.88 10.93 15.11
CA THR A 30 -32.65 9.58 14.55
C THR A 30 -32.02 9.66 13.15
N GLY A 31 -32.44 10.62 12.32
CA GLY A 31 -31.81 10.90 11.03
C GLY A 31 -30.32 11.24 11.16
N ILE A 32 -29.93 12.03 12.16
CA ILE A 32 -28.52 12.36 12.45
C ILE A 32 -27.74 11.11 12.88
N LEU A 33 -28.31 10.27 13.76
CA LEU A 33 -27.66 9.03 14.19
C LEU A 33 -27.39 8.09 13.01
N ILE A 34 -28.38 7.90 12.13
CA ILE A 34 -28.25 7.07 10.93
C ILE A 34 -27.18 7.67 10.00
N TYR A 35 -27.19 8.99 9.79
CA TYR A 35 -26.19 9.67 8.97
C TYR A 35 -24.76 9.45 9.51
N ILE A 36 -24.52 9.64 10.81
CA ILE A 36 -23.21 9.43 11.43
C ILE A 36 -22.76 7.97 11.25
N ALA A 37 -23.65 7.01 11.50
CA ALA A 37 -23.35 5.60 11.32
C ALA A 37 -22.99 5.25 9.87
N ASN A 38 -23.71 5.81 8.90
CA ASN A 38 -23.45 5.59 7.47
C ASN A 38 -22.12 6.23 7.05
N VAL A 39 -21.87 7.48 7.42
CA VAL A 39 -20.59 8.16 7.14
C VAL A 39 -19.42 7.39 7.75
N ARG A 40 -19.54 6.92 8.99
CA ARG A 40 -18.50 6.09 9.63
C ARG A 40 -18.26 4.79 8.86
N ARG A 41 -19.31 4.13 8.37
CA ARG A 41 -19.15 2.93 7.55
C ARG A 41 -18.43 3.23 6.24
N GLN A 42 -18.79 4.32 5.57
CA GLN A 42 -18.17 4.75 4.32
C GLN A 42 -16.68 5.09 4.52
N THR A 43 -16.35 5.91 5.53
CA THR A 43 -14.95 6.29 5.79
C THR A 43 -14.07 5.09 6.15
N VAL A 44 -14.61 4.11 6.90
CA VAL A 44 -13.91 2.86 7.17
C VAL A 44 -13.70 2.05 5.89
N ALA A 45 -14.72 1.90 5.05
CA ALA A 45 -14.61 1.19 3.78
C ALA A 45 -13.55 1.83 2.86
N ASP A 46 -13.57 3.15 2.72
CA ASP A 46 -12.61 3.90 1.91
C ASP A 46 -11.19 3.75 2.45
N SER A 47 -11.02 3.84 3.78
CA SER A 47 -9.70 3.64 4.41
C SER A 47 -9.15 2.23 4.18
N ILE A 48 -10.00 1.21 4.19
CA ILE A 48 -9.62 -0.18 3.91
C ILE A 48 -9.24 -0.33 2.43
N GLN A 49 -10.03 0.22 1.51
CA GLN A 49 -9.72 0.20 0.09
C GLN A 49 -8.38 0.89 -0.20
N HIS A 50 -8.15 2.05 0.40
CA HIS A 50 -6.89 2.79 0.23
C HIS A 50 -5.68 1.98 0.71
N ARG A 51 -5.78 1.34 1.89
CA ARG A 51 -4.73 0.44 2.40
C ARG A 51 -4.48 -0.75 1.49
N ARG A 52 -5.54 -1.38 0.95
CA ARG A 52 -5.42 -2.50 0.00
C ARG A 52 -4.70 -2.08 -1.28
N ILE A 53 -5.06 -0.94 -1.83
CA ILE A 53 -4.43 -0.39 -3.04
C ILE A 53 -2.95 -0.08 -2.78
N GLN A 54 -2.61 0.54 -1.65
CA GLN A 54 -1.23 0.80 -1.27
C GLN A 54 -0.41 -0.49 -1.11
N GLN A 55 -0.99 -1.54 -0.49
CA GLN A 55 -0.35 -2.85 -0.37
C GLN A 55 -0.15 -3.51 -1.74
N LEU A 56 -1.12 -3.39 -2.65
CA LEU A 56 -0.99 -3.86 -4.03
C LEU A 56 0.14 -3.13 -4.75
N HIS A 57 0.22 -1.80 -4.68
CA HIS A 57 1.31 -1.04 -5.29
C HIS A 57 2.68 -1.44 -4.75
N ARG A 58 2.81 -1.65 -3.43
CA ARG A 58 4.07 -2.13 -2.82
C ARG A 58 4.48 -3.51 -3.34
N ARG A 59 3.53 -4.44 -3.51
CA ARG A 59 3.80 -5.80 -4.04
C ARG A 59 4.04 -5.81 -5.55
N THR A 60 3.47 -4.84 -6.26
CA THR A 60 3.51 -4.75 -7.73
C THR A 60 4.65 -3.85 -8.21
N ALA A 61 5.51 -3.35 -7.32
CA ALA A 61 6.68 -2.57 -7.70
C ALA A 61 7.62 -3.40 -8.59
N GLY A 62 7.58 -3.13 -9.90
CA GLY A 62 8.33 -3.86 -10.94
C GLY A 62 7.47 -4.63 -11.95
N VAL A 63 6.17 -4.82 -11.69
CA VAL A 63 5.20 -5.36 -12.66
C VAL A 63 4.42 -4.19 -13.24
N SER A 64 4.36 -4.07 -14.57
CA SER A 64 3.68 -2.96 -15.25
C SER A 64 2.21 -2.90 -14.81
N GLY A 65 1.86 -1.87 -14.03
CA GLY A 65 0.49 -1.59 -13.58
C GLY A 65 -0.42 -1.07 -14.69
N THR A 66 -0.30 -1.62 -15.90
CA THR A 66 -1.22 -1.30 -16.99
C THR A 66 -2.57 -1.88 -16.63
N ASN A 67 -3.56 -1.02 -16.41
CA ASN A 67 -4.92 -1.42 -16.14
C ASN A 67 -5.52 -2.04 -17.42
N LEU A 68 -5.39 -3.36 -17.56
CA LEU A 68 -5.90 -4.10 -18.72
C LEU A 68 -7.43 -4.11 -18.82
N VAL A 69 -8.15 -3.49 -17.87
CA VAL A 69 -9.60 -3.31 -17.96
C VAL A 69 -9.98 -2.53 -19.23
N GLU A 70 -9.15 -1.58 -19.68
CA GLU A 70 -9.41 -0.85 -20.93
C GLU A 70 -9.17 -1.73 -22.19
N VAL A 71 -8.43 -2.83 -22.07
CA VAL A 71 -8.24 -3.83 -23.14
C VAL A 71 -9.39 -4.85 -23.14
N ILE A 72 -9.92 -5.20 -21.97
CA ILE A 72 -10.99 -6.20 -21.82
C ILE A 72 -12.37 -5.60 -22.06
N THR A 73 -12.56 -4.31 -21.76
CA THR A 73 -13.81 -3.62 -22.08
C THR A 73 -13.77 -3.18 -23.54
N PRO A 74 -14.65 -3.70 -24.42
CA PRO A 74 -14.74 -3.19 -25.77
C PRO A 74 -15.24 -1.75 -25.69
N LYS A 75 -14.31 -0.78 -25.79
CA LYS A 75 -14.65 0.62 -25.99
C LYS A 75 -15.46 0.67 -27.28
N SER A 76 -16.74 1.06 -27.20
CA SER A 76 -17.52 1.29 -28.42
C SER A 76 -16.90 2.49 -29.11
N SER A 77 -15.94 2.25 -30.01
CA SER A 77 -15.39 3.29 -30.85
C SER A 77 -16.53 3.75 -31.75
N GLN A 78 -17.09 4.91 -31.42
CA GLN A 78 -17.82 5.69 -32.41
C GLN A 78 -16.78 6.24 -33.37
N GLU A 79 -16.20 5.37 -34.20
CA GLU A 79 -15.37 5.80 -35.31
C GLU A 79 -16.30 6.50 -36.29
N GLN A 80 -16.36 7.83 -36.16
CA GLN A 80 -16.91 8.66 -37.20
C GLN A 80 -16.07 8.41 -38.45
N TRP A 81 -16.68 7.79 -39.46
CA TRP A 81 -16.01 7.52 -40.72
C TRP A 81 -15.65 8.86 -41.37
N ILE A 82 -14.36 9.23 -41.31
CA ILE A 82 -13.83 10.42 -41.97
C ILE A 82 -13.23 9.96 -43.32
N PRO A 83 -13.71 10.50 -44.45
CA PRO A 83 -13.20 10.14 -45.77
C PRO A 83 -11.71 10.47 -45.89
N LEU A 84 -11.00 9.71 -46.72
CA LEU A 84 -9.53 9.78 -46.84
C LEU A 84 -9.03 11.18 -47.22
N SER A 85 -9.86 11.98 -47.90
CA SER A 85 -9.58 13.34 -48.34
C SER A 85 -9.52 14.35 -47.18
N GLU A 86 -10.20 14.08 -46.07
CA GLU A 86 -10.32 15.00 -44.93
C GLU A 86 -9.38 14.63 -43.78
N ARG A 87 -8.63 13.53 -43.91
CA ARG A 87 -7.63 13.16 -42.92
C ARG A 87 -6.40 14.05 -43.10
N GLU A 88 -6.00 14.76 -42.05
CA GLU A 88 -4.67 15.37 -41.99
C GLU A 88 -3.61 14.26 -42.11
N LEU A 89 -3.01 14.12 -43.29
CA LEU A 89 -2.00 13.11 -43.63
C LEU A 89 -0.67 13.40 -42.91
N LYS A 90 -0.65 13.33 -41.59
CA LYS A 90 0.60 13.24 -40.82
C LYS A 90 1.12 11.81 -40.88
N GLY A 91 2.09 11.56 -41.76
CA GLY A 91 3.00 10.42 -41.62
C GLY A 91 2.93 9.29 -42.66
N VAL A 92 2.36 9.51 -43.85
CA VAL A 92 2.50 8.52 -44.94
C VAL A 92 3.86 8.71 -45.63
N VAL A 93 4.89 8.03 -45.13
CA VAL A 93 6.14 7.84 -45.86
C VAL A 93 5.93 6.72 -46.87
N ILE A 94 5.98 7.04 -48.16
CA ILE A 94 5.89 6.05 -49.23
C ILE A 94 7.24 5.32 -49.28
N LEU A 95 7.26 4.05 -48.90
CA LEU A 95 8.42 3.19 -49.09
C LEU A 95 8.34 2.47 -50.45
N PRO A 96 9.47 2.26 -51.14
CA PRO A 96 9.50 1.52 -52.40
C PRO A 96 8.98 0.08 -52.20
N GLN A 97 8.23 -0.42 -53.17
CA GLN A 97 7.66 -1.77 -53.12
C GLN A 97 8.78 -2.82 -52.92
N GLY A 98 8.69 -3.58 -51.83
CA GLY A 98 9.66 -4.63 -51.48
C GLY A 98 10.27 -4.51 -50.07
N SER A 99 10.28 -3.34 -49.44
CA SER A 99 10.80 -3.20 -48.06
C SER A 99 9.83 -3.67 -46.97
N ALA A 100 8.55 -3.88 -47.31
CA ALA A 100 7.51 -4.33 -46.40
C ALA A 100 7.57 -5.85 -46.12
N SER A 101 8.08 -6.65 -47.06
CA SER A 101 8.21 -8.12 -46.88
C SER A 101 9.28 -8.48 -45.87
N VAL A 102 10.34 -7.66 -45.75
CA VAL A 102 11.44 -7.89 -44.79
C VAL A 102 11.06 -7.45 -43.37
N ARG A 103 10.18 -6.45 -43.19
CA ARG A 103 9.70 -6.01 -41.87
C ARG A 103 8.58 -6.88 -41.28
N ASN A 104 7.79 -7.53 -42.12
CA ASN A 104 6.68 -8.39 -41.67
C ASN A 104 7.10 -9.85 -41.43
N ALA A 105 8.37 -10.19 -41.62
CA ALA A 105 8.89 -11.48 -41.22
C ALA A 105 9.09 -11.48 -39.69
N TRP A 106 8.17 -12.12 -38.98
CA TRP A 106 8.34 -12.40 -37.56
C TRP A 106 9.65 -13.18 -37.35
N GLN A 107 10.54 -12.63 -36.53
CA GLN A 107 11.77 -13.29 -36.10
C GLN A 107 11.59 -13.72 -34.65
N PRO A 108 11.83 -14.98 -34.29
CA PRO A 108 11.75 -15.41 -32.90
C PRO A 108 12.79 -14.65 -32.08
N ALA A 109 12.36 -14.02 -30.99
CA ALA A 109 13.27 -13.43 -30.01
C ALA A 109 13.91 -14.54 -29.18
N GLU A 110 15.24 -14.59 -29.15
CA GLU A 110 15.99 -15.56 -28.36
C GLU A 110 15.84 -15.22 -26.87
N VAL A 111 15.09 -16.06 -26.12
CA VAL A 111 14.89 -15.89 -24.68
C VAL A 111 16.03 -16.61 -23.95
N PRO A 112 16.78 -15.94 -23.06
CA PRO A 112 17.84 -16.59 -22.31
C PRO A 112 17.28 -17.65 -21.37
N ALA A 113 18.04 -18.73 -21.16
CA ALA A 113 17.64 -19.81 -20.27
C ALA A 113 17.43 -19.31 -18.82
N PRO A 114 16.42 -19.83 -18.09
CA PRO A 114 16.15 -19.40 -16.72
C PRO A 114 17.29 -19.79 -15.77
N THR A 115 17.59 -18.90 -14.82
CA THR A 115 18.71 -19.02 -13.89
C THR A 115 18.71 -20.32 -13.07
N TYR A 116 17.54 -20.90 -12.77
CA TYR A 116 17.44 -22.16 -12.02
C TYR A 116 18.01 -23.38 -12.75
N VAL A 117 18.24 -23.30 -14.06
CA VAL A 117 18.88 -24.37 -14.85
C VAL A 117 20.41 -24.32 -14.70
N VAL A 118 20.96 -23.11 -14.55
CA VAL A 118 22.42 -22.88 -14.55
C VAL A 118 22.97 -22.68 -13.13
N ALA A 119 22.11 -22.38 -12.16
CA ALA A 119 22.52 -22.13 -10.80
C ALA A 119 23.12 -23.40 -10.16
N PRO A 120 24.28 -23.29 -9.46
CA PRO A 120 24.83 -24.41 -8.72
C PRO A 120 23.83 -24.87 -7.66
N LYS A 121 23.67 -26.19 -7.54
CA LYS A 121 22.81 -26.79 -6.52
C LYS A 121 23.25 -26.32 -5.14
N ALA A 122 22.28 -25.90 -4.32
CA ALA A 122 22.55 -25.44 -2.97
C ALA A 122 23.40 -26.47 -2.20
N ILE A 123 24.49 -25.99 -1.60
CA ILE A 123 25.40 -26.81 -0.80
C ILE A 123 24.65 -27.20 0.47
N VAL A 124 24.29 -28.48 0.58
CA VAL A 124 23.70 -29.01 1.81
C VAL A 124 24.82 -29.10 2.85
N PRO A 125 24.73 -28.39 4.00
CA PRO A 125 25.76 -28.47 5.02
C PRO A 125 25.80 -29.89 5.58
N LYS A 126 26.93 -30.58 5.44
CA LYS A 126 27.18 -31.88 6.06
C LYS A 126 27.44 -31.66 7.56
N ARG A 127 26.38 -31.55 8.34
CA ARG A 127 26.47 -31.50 9.80
C ARG A 127 26.73 -32.92 10.31
N VAL A 128 28.00 -33.26 10.55
CA VAL A 128 28.36 -34.48 11.30
C VAL A 128 28.38 -34.10 12.76
N ILE A 129 27.42 -34.60 13.52
CA ILE A 129 27.37 -34.41 14.98
C ILE A 129 28.38 -35.38 15.58
N ASP A 130 29.36 -34.86 16.32
CA ASP A 130 30.21 -35.71 17.14
C ASP A 130 29.42 -36.15 18.38
N LEU A 131 29.10 -37.44 18.43
CA LEU A 131 28.36 -38.07 19.53
C LEU A 131 29.29 -38.62 20.62
N THR A 132 30.61 -38.45 20.50
CA THR A 132 31.59 -39.00 21.45
C THR A 132 31.63 -38.21 22.77
N THR A 133 31.22 -36.94 22.74
CA THR A 133 31.13 -36.07 23.91
C THR A 133 29.70 -35.54 24.08
N PRO A 134 28.91 -36.09 25.04
CA PRO A 134 27.57 -35.58 25.30
C PRO A 134 27.64 -34.13 25.80
N GLY A 135 26.78 -33.25 25.26
CA GLY A 135 26.66 -31.85 25.68
C GLY A 135 27.35 -30.82 24.78
N VAL A 136 28.37 -31.21 24.00
CA VAL A 136 29.12 -30.25 23.14
C VAL A 136 28.22 -29.61 22.08
N TRP A 137 27.32 -30.39 21.48
CA TRP A 137 26.38 -29.87 20.48
C TRP A 137 25.37 -28.86 21.06
N SER A 138 24.88 -29.09 22.29
CA SER A 138 23.94 -28.18 22.94
C SER A 138 24.63 -26.88 23.38
N ASP A 139 25.85 -26.98 23.90
CA ASP A 139 26.63 -25.83 24.36
C ASP A 139 27.07 -24.94 23.19
N GLU A 140 27.46 -25.55 22.06
CA GLU A 140 27.77 -24.83 20.83
C GLU A 140 26.53 -24.16 20.22
N GLN A 141 25.37 -24.82 20.26
CA GLN A 141 24.11 -24.20 19.81
C GLN A 141 23.73 -22.99 20.67
N GLU A 142 23.78 -23.12 21.99
CA GLU A 142 23.45 -22.01 22.89
C GLU A 142 24.42 -20.84 22.72
N ARG A 143 25.71 -21.12 22.47
CA ARG A 143 26.71 -20.09 22.16
C ARG A 143 26.41 -19.38 20.84
N LEU A 144 26.08 -20.14 19.79
CA LEU A 144 25.73 -19.59 18.48
C LEU A 144 24.42 -18.78 18.52
N GLU A 145 23.44 -19.20 19.31
CA GLU A 145 22.20 -18.46 19.52
C GLU A 145 22.44 -17.15 20.26
N ARG A 146 23.29 -17.16 21.30
CA ARG A 146 23.70 -15.93 22.00
C ARG A 146 24.47 -14.97 21.10
N GLU A 147 25.37 -15.47 20.26
CA GLU A 147 26.13 -14.66 19.30
C GLU A 147 25.24 -14.09 18.19
N ALA A 148 24.31 -14.89 17.67
CA ALA A 148 23.33 -14.44 16.70
C ALA A 148 22.36 -13.41 17.30
N LEU A 149 21.94 -13.58 18.54
CA LEU A 149 21.13 -12.59 19.26
C LEU A 149 21.90 -11.30 19.51
N ALA A 150 23.19 -11.38 19.84
CA ALA A 150 24.04 -10.20 20.01
C ALA A 150 24.26 -9.45 18.68
N ALA A 151 24.48 -10.17 17.58
CA ALA A 151 24.67 -9.59 16.26
C ALA A 151 23.36 -9.08 15.62
N ALA A 152 22.22 -9.70 15.92
CA ALA A 152 20.91 -9.28 15.44
C ALA A 152 20.26 -8.21 16.33
N SER A 153 20.68 -8.10 17.60
CA SER A 153 20.28 -6.99 18.46
C SER A 153 20.99 -5.73 17.95
N PRO A 154 20.26 -4.70 17.51
CA PRO A 154 20.85 -3.42 17.14
C PRO A 154 21.69 -2.89 18.30
N SER A 155 22.86 -2.34 18.01
CA SER A 155 23.68 -1.73 19.04
C SER A 155 22.95 -0.54 19.67
N ARG A 156 23.25 -0.21 20.94
CA ARG A 156 22.63 0.89 21.68
C ARG A 156 22.69 2.22 20.93
N ASP A 157 23.73 2.40 20.11
CA ASP A 157 23.97 3.60 19.30
C ASP A 157 23.16 3.63 17.98
N GLU A 158 22.64 2.48 17.51
CA GLU A 158 21.83 2.38 16.28
C GLU A 158 20.32 2.58 16.53
N ILE A 159 19.90 2.62 17.80
CA ILE A 159 18.50 2.84 18.18
C ILE A 159 18.24 4.35 18.27
N PHE A 160 17.75 4.90 17.16
CA PHE A 160 17.52 6.35 16.92
C PHE A 160 16.76 7.12 18.03
N ASP A 161 15.97 6.43 18.87
CA ASP A 161 15.16 7.09 19.91
C ASP A 161 15.83 7.09 21.30
N GLN A 162 16.87 6.28 21.52
CA GLN A 162 17.50 6.17 22.85
C GLN A 162 18.43 7.36 23.14
N GLN A 163 19.15 7.88 22.15
CA GLN A 163 20.00 9.07 22.33
C GLN A 163 19.17 10.32 22.65
N LEU A 164 18.02 10.48 21.98
CA LEU A 164 17.10 11.58 22.24
C LEU A 164 16.49 11.48 23.65
N ALA A 165 16.15 10.26 24.08
CA ALA A 165 15.64 10.02 25.43
C ALA A 165 16.70 10.34 26.50
N ASP A 166 17.93 9.83 26.35
CA ASP A 166 19.02 10.07 27.29
C ASP A 166 19.36 11.58 27.40
N GLU A 167 19.41 12.30 26.27
CA GLU A 167 19.64 13.75 26.26
C GLU A 167 18.52 14.53 26.96
N THR A 168 17.26 14.13 26.79
CA THR A 168 16.13 14.79 27.48
C THR A 168 16.16 14.55 28.98
N VAL A 169 16.54 13.36 29.44
CA VAL A 169 16.69 13.03 30.86
C VAL A 169 17.83 13.83 31.47
N GLU A 170 18.95 13.97 30.76
CA GLU A 170 20.10 14.73 31.23
C GLU A 170 19.78 16.22 31.37
N ARG A 171 19.10 16.83 30.39
CA ARG A 171 18.61 18.21 30.47
C ARG A 171 17.65 18.41 31.65
N LEU A 172 16.77 17.44 31.90
CA LEU A 172 15.80 17.51 33.00
C LEU A 172 16.50 17.44 34.36
N ASN A 173 17.53 16.60 34.50
CA ASN A 173 18.35 16.53 35.70
C ASN A 173 19.16 17.82 35.94
N GLN A 174 19.75 18.41 34.89
CA GLN A 174 20.45 19.70 34.99
C GLN A 174 19.51 20.83 35.42
N SER A 175 18.28 20.88 34.89
CA SER A 175 17.27 21.89 35.27
C SER A 175 16.79 21.77 36.72
N LYS A 176 16.77 20.53 37.26
CA LYS A 176 16.45 20.28 38.67
C LYS A 176 17.59 20.72 39.59
N ALA A 177 18.82 20.39 39.21
CA ALA A 177 20.02 20.76 39.97
C ALA A 177 20.28 22.27 40.00
N SER A 178 19.82 23.03 39.00
CA SER A 178 19.94 24.49 38.98
C SER A 178 18.87 25.24 39.80
N ASN A 179 17.82 24.55 40.23
CA ASN A 179 16.70 25.11 41.00
C ASN A 179 16.80 24.80 42.51
N GLU A 180 17.85 24.11 42.94
CA GLU A 180 18.28 23.96 44.35
C GLU A 180 19.45 24.90 44.66
#